data_AF-A0A7S4K2X9-F1
#
_entry.id   AF-A0A7S4K2X9-F1
#
_cell.length_a   1.000
_cell.length_b   1.000
_cell.length_c   1.000
_cell.angle_alpha   90.00
_cell.angle_beta   90.00
_cell.angle_gamma   90.00
#
_symmetry.space_group_name_H-M   'P 1'
#
loop_
_entity.id
_entity.type
_entity.pdbx_description
1 polymer ?
#
loop_
_entity_poly.entity_id
_entity_poly.type
_entity_poly.pdbx_seq_one_letter_code
_entity_poly.pdbx_strand_id
1 'polypeptide(L)'
;DDGDHMESGANWERKALPSNLDPSSFPLVLQQLEVDYTLTESVRGMPGLQCGRVPVIRMFGCTKEGHSALIRVHGVIPYLYVPVHKDWMGKPGAFREHFSGMLRETSEGKNFVRSGSTDLVVQ
;
A
#
# COMPACT_ATOMS: atom_id res chain seq x y z
N ASP A 1 39.74 -2.02 -42.88
CA ASP A 1 38.33 -2.45 -42.79
C ASP A 1 38.17 -2.92 -41.37
N ASP A 2 38.08 -1.95 -40.46
CA ASP A 2 38.14 -2.18 -39.01
C ASP A 2 36.88 -1.56 -38.44
N GLY A 3 35.84 -2.39 -38.38
CA GLY A 3 34.55 -2.02 -37.85
C GLY A 3 34.63 -1.81 -36.35
N ASP A 4 34.56 -0.55 -35.93
CA ASP A 4 34.19 -0.18 -34.56
C ASP A 4 32.77 -0.72 -34.29
N HIS A 5 32.71 -1.92 -33.72
CA HIS A 5 31.52 -2.40 -33.03
C HIS A 5 31.34 -1.52 -31.78
N MET A 6 30.68 -0.37 -31.95
CA MET A 6 30.14 0.40 -30.82
C MET A 6 29.35 -0.57 -29.95
N GLU A 7 29.70 -0.67 -28.66
CA GLU A 7 28.95 -1.43 -27.66
C GLU A 7 27.50 -0.93 -27.65
N SER A 8 26.63 -1.66 -28.35
CA SER A 8 25.21 -1.37 -28.44
C SER A 8 24.60 -1.65 -27.06
N GLY A 9 24.48 -0.62 -26.23
CA GLY A 9 23.89 -0.72 -24.90
C GLY A 9 24.37 0.30 -23.86
N ALA A 10 25.57 0.86 -24.02
CA ALA A 10 26.14 1.80 -23.04
C ALA A 10 25.33 3.10 -22.85
N ASN A 11 24.37 3.38 -23.75
CA ASN A 11 23.48 4.54 -23.72
C ASN A 11 22.00 4.19 -23.41
N TRP A 12 21.71 3.00 -22.89
CA TRP A 12 20.32 2.54 -22.66
C TRP A 12 19.79 2.85 -21.26
N GLU A 13 20.57 3.57 -20.45
CA GLU A 13 20.10 4.03 -19.14
C GLU A 13 19.05 5.14 -19.28
N ARG A 14 18.16 5.21 -18.30
CA ARG A 14 17.22 6.32 -18.21
C ARG A 14 17.97 7.60 -17.86
N LYS A 15 17.41 8.74 -18.29
CA LYS A 15 17.94 10.06 -17.94
C LYS A 15 18.04 10.20 -16.42
N ALA A 16 19.18 10.71 -15.95
CA ALA A 16 19.40 11.03 -14.55
C ALA A 16 18.38 12.05 -14.03
N LEU A 17 18.01 11.93 -12.75
CA LEU A 17 17.09 12.87 -12.11
C LEU A 17 17.72 14.27 -12.01
N PRO A 18 16.92 15.34 -12.08
CA PRO A 18 17.39 16.70 -11.81
C PRO A 18 17.98 16.80 -10.39
N SER A 19 19.10 17.51 -10.24
CA SER A 19 19.76 17.70 -8.94
C SER A 19 18.99 18.60 -7.98
N ASN A 20 18.03 19.37 -8.49
CA ASN A 20 17.22 20.34 -7.75
C ASN A 20 15.81 19.80 -7.41
N LEU A 21 15.64 18.49 -7.32
CA LEU A 21 14.35 17.88 -7.02
C LEU A 21 14.01 18.05 -5.53
N ASP A 22 13.12 19.00 -5.25
CA ASP A 22 12.59 19.25 -3.91
C ASP A 22 11.10 18.82 -3.84
N PRO A 23 10.76 17.82 -3.01
CA PRO A 23 9.39 17.34 -2.85
C PRO A 23 8.40 18.40 -2.35
N SER A 24 8.88 19.48 -1.72
CA SER A 24 8.01 20.54 -1.19
C SER A 24 7.60 21.56 -2.25
N SER A 25 8.34 21.64 -3.37
CA SER A 25 8.11 22.63 -4.43
C SER A 25 7.68 22.00 -5.77
N PHE A 26 7.95 20.72 -6.00
CA PHE A 26 7.64 20.05 -7.26
C PHE A 26 6.60 18.93 -7.11
N PRO A 27 5.44 19.00 -7.82
CA PRO A 27 4.51 17.89 -7.87
C PRO A 27 5.10 16.73 -8.68
N LEU A 28 4.97 15.51 -8.16
CA LEU A 28 5.29 14.31 -8.92
C LEU A 28 4.13 13.94 -9.84
N VAL A 29 4.32 14.15 -11.15
CA VAL A 29 3.35 13.78 -12.19
C VAL A 29 3.89 12.60 -13.00
N LEU A 30 3.15 11.50 -13.05
CA LEU A 30 3.53 10.31 -13.79
C LEU A 30 2.34 9.58 -14.37
N GLN A 31 2.59 8.76 -15.38
CA GLN A 31 1.66 7.76 -15.87
C GLN A 31 1.90 6.46 -15.08
N GLN A 32 0.86 6.01 -14.38
CA GLN A 32 0.87 4.72 -13.69
C GLN A 32 0.78 3.57 -14.71
N LEU A 33 1.57 2.53 -14.48
CA LEU A 33 1.69 1.34 -15.34
C LEU A 33 1.16 0.10 -14.63
N GLU A 34 1.55 -0.10 -13.36
CA GLU A 34 1.18 -1.27 -12.57
C GLU A 34 0.89 -0.88 -11.13
N VAL A 35 -0.01 -1.62 -10.48
CA VAL A 35 -0.33 -1.48 -9.06
C VAL A 35 -0.31 -2.86 -8.43
N ASP A 36 0.38 -2.97 -7.29
CA ASP A 36 0.29 -4.14 -6.42
C ASP A 36 0.22 -3.72 -4.94
N TYR A 37 0.22 -4.70 -4.04
CA TYR A 37 0.37 -4.45 -2.62
C TYR A 37 1.40 -5.38 -1.99
N THR A 38 2.00 -4.92 -0.90
CA THR A 38 2.86 -5.75 -0.06
C THR A 38 2.57 -5.48 1.42
N LEU A 39 2.94 -6.43 2.27
CA LEU A 39 2.89 -6.26 3.72
C LEU A 39 4.25 -5.76 4.21
N THR A 40 4.30 -4.59 4.84
CA THR A 40 5.54 -4.03 5.40
C THR A 40 5.35 -3.73 6.87
N GLU A 41 6.44 -3.63 7.63
CA GLU A 41 6.36 -3.06 8.97
C GLU A 41 5.76 -1.64 8.92
N SER A 42 4.97 -1.31 9.92
CA SER A 42 4.38 0.02 10.07
C SER A 42 5.46 1.09 10.22
N VAL A 43 5.34 2.19 9.47
CA VAL A 43 6.25 3.33 9.57
C VAL A 43 5.63 4.38 10.49
N ARG A 44 6.36 4.74 11.56
CA ARG A 44 5.90 5.73 12.54
C ARG A 44 5.56 7.05 11.85
N GLY A 45 4.36 7.56 12.09
CA GLY A 45 3.91 8.86 11.58
C GLY A 45 3.28 8.82 10.19
N MET A 46 3.25 7.66 9.53
CA MET A 46 2.45 7.47 8.30
C MET A 46 1.00 7.16 8.67
N PRO A 47 -0.01 7.51 7.84
CA PRO A 47 -1.41 7.19 8.15
C PRO A 47 -1.68 5.68 8.28
N GLY A 48 -2.75 5.31 9.00
CA GLY A 48 -3.21 3.92 9.18
C GLY A 48 -2.73 3.24 10.45
N LEU A 49 -2.69 1.91 10.44
CA LEU A 49 -2.20 1.10 11.56
C LEU A 49 -0.72 1.42 11.85
N GLN A 50 -0.43 1.73 13.12
CA GLN A 50 0.91 2.10 13.58
C GLN A 50 1.68 0.93 14.19
N CYS A 51 1.17 -0.30 14.07
CA CYS A 51 1.79 -1.49 14.63
C CYS A 51 1.62 -2.71 13.72
N GLY A 52 2.61 -3.60 13.77
CA GLY A 52 2.64 -4.84 12.98
C GLY A 52 2.88 -4.62 11.49
N ARG A 53 2.70 -5.71 10.71
CA ARG A 53 2.73 -5.65 9.26
C ARG A 53 1.42 -5.07 8.73
N VAL A 54 1.55 -4.01 7.94
CA VAL A 54 0.44 -3.25 7.35
C VAL A 54 0.49 -3.33 5.83
N PRO A 55 -0.67 -3.31 5.14
CA PRO A 55 -0.71 -3.26 3.69
C PRO A 55 -0.22 -1.89 3.19
N VAL A 56 0.66 -1.92 2.20
CA VAL A 56 1.13 -0.76 1.45
C VAL A 56 0.88 -1.01 -0.03
N ILE A 57 0.15 -0.11 -0.68
CA ILE A 57 -0.03 -0.16 -2.14
C ILE A 57 1.24 0.39 -2.80
N ARG A 58 1.76 -0.34 -3.79
CA ARG A 58 2.87 0.12 -4.62
C ARG A 58 2.32 0.46 -6.00
N MET A 59 2.58 1.69 -6.44
CA MET A 59 2.26 2.12 -7.80
C MET A 59 3.57 2.37 -8.55
N PHE A 60 3.70 1.72 -9.71
CA PHE A 60 4.84 1.86 -10.60
C PHE A 60 4.44 2.70 -11.78
N GLY A 61 5.34 3.56 -12.24
CA GLY A 61 5.06 4.40 -13.40
C GLY A 61 6.28 5.14 -13.92
N CYS A 62 6.05 5.97 -14.92
CA CYS A 62 7.07 6.86 -15.47
C CYS A 62 6.57 8.29 -15.64
N THR A 63 7.47 9.27 -15.43
CA THR A 63 7.19 10.67 -15.73
C THR A 63 7.21 10.90 -17.25
N LYS A 64 6.71 12.05 -17.69
CA LYS A 64 6.75 12.47 -19.10
C LYS A 64 8.19 12.52 -19.65
N GLU A 65 9.15 12.82 -18.78
CA GLU A 65 10.59 12.90 -19.07
C GLU A 65 11.28 11.53 -19.09
N GLY A 66 10.54 10.45 -18.79
CA GLY A 66 11.03 9.07 -18.87
C GLY A 66 11.66 8.54 -17.58
N HIS A 67 11.54 9.26 -16.44
CA HIS A 67 12.01 8.78 -15.14
C HIS A 67 11.06 7.73 -14.58
N SER A 68 11.58 6.58 -14.16
CA SER A 68 10.80 5.56 -13.46
C SER A 68 10.59 5.93 -11.99
N ALA A 69 9.40 5.69 -11.45
CA ALA A 69 9.11 5.93 -10.04
C ALA A 69 8.32 4.78 -9.41
N LEU A 70 8.54 4.59 -8.11
CA LEU A 70 7.77 3.75 -7.22
C LEU A 70 7.11 4.65 -6.16
N ILE A 71 5.79 4.68 -6.15
CA ILE A 71 5.01 5.35 -5.11
C ILE A 71 4.54 4.32 -4.10
N ARG A 72 4.75 4.58 -2.81
CA ARG A 72 4.21 3.78 -1.71
C ARG A 72 3.08 4.53 -1.03
N VAL A 73 1.88 3.97 -1.06
CA VAL A 73 0.70 4.55 -0.41
C VAL A 73 0.41 3.81 0.87
N HIS A 74 0.46 4.56 1.96
CA HIS A 74 0.19 4.10 3.32
C HIS A 74 -1.20 4.53 3.77
N GLY A 75 -1.73 3.93 4.84
CA GLY A 75 -3.06 4.28 5.38
C GLY A 75 -4.23 3.62 4.68
N VAL A 76 -3.98 2.64 3.81
CA VAL A 76 -5.04 1.89 3.14
C VAL A 76 -5.56 0.81 4.08
N ILE A 77 -6.84 0.89 4.42
CA ILE A 77 -7.52 -0.08 5.29
C ILE A 77 -8.67 -0.70 4.48
N PRO A 78 -8.64 -1.99 4.15
CA PRO A 78 -9.75 -2.67 3.52
C PRO A 78 -10.99 -2.63 4.44
N TYR A 79 -12.13 -2.26 3.88
CA TYR A 79 -13.42 -2.26 4.57
C TYR A 79 -14.46 -2.97 3.72
N LEU A 80 -15.55 -3.38 4.35
CA LEU A 80 -16.68 -4.01 3.71
C LEU A 80 -17.97 -3.37 4.23
N TYR A 81 -19.00 -3.36 3.39
CA TYR A 81 -20.34 -2.99 3.80
C TYR A 81 -21.16 -4.25 4.07
N VAL A 82 -21.86 -4.28 5.21
CA VAL A 82 -22.85 -5.31 5.51
C VAL A 82 -24.22 -4.68 5.76
N PRO A 83 -25.32 -5.36 5.41
CA PRO A 83 -26.63 -5.00 5.91
C PRO A 83 -26.62 -5.02 7.45
N VAL A 84 -27.11 -3.95 8.06
CA VAL A 84 -27.26 -3.91 9.52
C VAL A 84 -28.42 -4.83 9.92
N HIS A 85 -28.14 -5.83 10.74
CA HIS A 85 -29.19 -6.67 11.31
C HIS A 85 -30.08 -5.83 12.23
N LYS A 86 -31.39 -6.09 12.22
CA LYS A 86 -32.38 -5.38 13.06
C LYS A 86 -31.99 -5.34 14.55
N ASP A 87 -31.33 -6.39 15.04
CA ASP A 87 -30.91 -6.48 16.45
C ASP A 87 -29.71 -5.56 16.79
N TRP A 88 -29.01 -5.05 15.78
CA TRP A 88 -27.85 -4.15 15.91
C TRP A 88 -28.16 -2.70 15.53
N MET A 89 -29.39 -2.41 15.09
CA MET A 89 -29.84 -1.04 14.83
C MET A 89 -29.70 -0.18 16.10
N GLY A 90 -28.98 0.93 16.00
CA GLY A 90 -28.68 1.81 17.14
C GLY A 90 -27.68 1.24 18.15
N LYS A 91 -27.04 0.08 17.86
CA LYS A 91 -26.09 -0.59 18.76
C LYS A 91 -24.82 -1.05 18.00
N PRO A 92 -24.04 -0.13 17.39
CA PRO A 92 -22.87 -0.50 16.58
C PRO A 92 -21.79 -1.28 17.36
N GLY A 93 -21.69 -1.06 18.68
CA GLY A 93 -20.75 -1.80 19.53
C GLY A 93 -21.03 -3.30 19.61
N ALA A 94 -22.31 -3.71 19.58
CA ALA A 94 -22.70 -5.11 19.65
C ALA A 94 -22.27 -5.89 18.40
N PHE A 95 -22.36 -5.26 17.22
CA PHE A 95 -21.83 -5.84 15.98
C PHE A 95 -20.31 -6.05 16.08
N ARG A 96 -19.58 -5.03 16.54
CA ARG A 96 -18.12 -5.08 16.68
C ARG A 96 -17.68 -6.22 17.60
N GLU A 97 -18.30 -6.36 18.76
CA GLU A 97 -18.01 -7.43 19.73
C GLU A 97 -18.29 -8.82 19.14
N HIS A 98 -19.47 -9.00 18.53
CA HIS A 98 -19.86 -10.28 17.95
C HIS A 98 -18.93 -10.70 16.79
N PHE A 99 -18.67 -9.78 15.86
CA PHE A 99 -17.81 -10.04 14.71
C PHE A 99 -16.36 -10.29 15.12
N SER A 100 -15.85 -9.53 16.11
CA SER A 100 -14.53 -9.78 16.68
C SER A 100 -14.45 -11.17 17.33
N GLY A 101 -15.52 -11.62 18.01
CA GLY A 101 -15.64 -12.97 18.57
C GLY A 101 -15.53 -14.06 17.50
N MET A 102 -16.35 -13.97 16.44
CA MET A 102 -16.32 -14.94 15.33
C MET A 102 -14.94 -15.03 14.65
N LEU A 103 -14.26 -13.89 14.46
CA LEU A 103 -12.90 -13.87 13.89
C LEU A 103 -11.89 -14.60 14.78
N ARG A 104 -12.01 -14.46 16.11
CA ARG A 104 -11.11 -15.15 17.06
C ARG A 104 -11.32 -16.66 16.97
N GLU A 105 -12.55 -17.14 17.00
CA GLU A 105 -12.90 -18.56 16.87
C GLU A 105 -12.40 -19.16 15.54
N THR A 106 -12.58 -18.44 14.43
CA THR A 106 -12.13 -18.90 13.10
C THR A 106 -10.59 -18.94 13.00
N SER A 107 -9.90 -18.03 13.70
CA SER A 107 -8.43 -17.97 13.71
C SER A 107 -7.76 -19.09 14.51
N GLU A 108 -8.47 -19.71 15.45
CA GLU A 108 -7.93 -20.78 16.30
C GLU A 108 -7.90 -22.14 15.56
N GLY A 109 -8.66 -22.30 14.47
CA GLY A 109 -8.71 -23.52 13.66
C GLY A 109 -7.73 -23.58 12.46
N LYS A 110 -6.97 -22.52 12.20
CA LYS A 110 -5.98 -22.43 11.10
C LYS A 110 -4.71 -21.76 11.65
N ASN A 111 -3.52 -22.16 11.20
CA ASN A 111 -2.24 -21.50 11.52
C ASN A 111 -2.21 -20.07 10.94
N PHE A 112 -2.99 -19.16 11.53
CA PHE A 112 -3.10 -17.77 11.14
C PHE A 112 -2.14 -16.96 12.00
N VAL A 113 -1.06 -16.46 11.40
CA VAL A 113 -0.13 -15.56 12.08
C VAL A 113 -0.85 -14.23 12.32
N ARG A 114 -1.21 -13.95 13.58
CA ARG A 114 -1.74 -12.66 14.00
C ARG A 114 -0.66 -11.59 13.84
N SER A 115 -0.80 -10.73 12.84
CA SER A 115 -0.02 -9.49 12.74
C SER A 115 -0.84 -8.36 13.36
N GLY A 116 -0.61 -8.08 14.66
CA GLY A 116 -1.17 -6.92 15.35
C GLY A 116 -2.66 -7.01 15.71
N SER A 117 -3.09 -6.13 16.62
CA SER A 117 -4.51 -5.96 16.98
C SER A 117 -5.26 -5.45 15.76
N THR A 118 -6.01 -6.32 15.08
CA THR A 118 -7.00 -5.87 14.09
C THR A 118 -8.23 -5.42 14.84
N ASP A 119 -8.13 -4.28 15.54
CA ASP A 119 -9.31 -3.60 16.03
C ASP A 119 -10.13 -3.19 14.81
N LEU A 120 -11.30 -3.80 14.67
CA LEU A 120 -12.27 -3.42 13.66
C LEU A 120 -12.68 -1.99 13.91
N VAL A 121 -12.25 -1.11 13.01
CA VAL A 121 -12.73 0.27 12.95
C VAL A 121 -14.09 0.22 12.26
N VAL A 122 -15.15 0.32 13.05
CA VAL A 122 -16.49 0.59 12.54
C VAL A 122 -16.56 2.10 12.28
N GLN A 123 -16.63 2.49 11.01
CA GLN A 123 -16.84 3.88 10.60
C GLN A 123 -18.32 4.26 10.68
#